data_AF-A0A968Z0H3-F1
#
_entry.id   AF-A0A968Z0H3-F1
#
_cell.length_a   1.000
_cell.length_b   1.000
_cell.length_c   1.000
_cell.angle_alpha   90.00
_cell.angle_beta   90.00
_cell.angle_gamma   90.00
#
_symmetry.space_group_name_H-M   'P 1'
#
loop_
_entity.id
_entity.type
_entity.pdbx_description
1 polymer ?
#
loop_
_entity_poly.entity_id
_entity_poly.type
_entity_poly.pdbx_seq_one_letter_code
_entity_poly.pdbx_strand_id
1 'polypeptide(L)'
;NRHQININAEGWEAEEIRVTNDPFSPPELEFRANSARITRISEFQDELIFERGRVVFDQGFSLPLPRSRFILNRGQVQADQLSLLPSTIGIDNRDRGGIFLGRSINVINSGTTRLRITPELYVGRFLDNAAIGSPENFGVVTSLSRQLGPNTNLRATASIPGLDLENIGDRLRASTRLQQNLGRHTLSLEALYRDRLFNGSLGFQNVQSSVGAVLTSPVYTLGDTGINLSYQLGGQYVTANTDLARFLEPGDTRSLISLGRFQGGVFLSRGFCSGREKDCLLRLIRACAIRPPPSCPMCSYLQGCVA
;
A
#
# COMPACT_ATOMS: atom_id res chain seq x y z
N ASN A 1 30.61 -21.94 28.57
CA ASN A 1 30.31 -21.13 27.36
C ASN A 1 30.59 -19.68 27.67
N ARG A 2 31.49 -19.03 26.93
CA ARG A 2 31.89 -17.64 27.19
C ARG A 2 31.05 -16.76 26.26
N HIS A 3 30.20 -15.92 26.83
CA HIS A 3 29.53 -14.84 26.09
C HIS A 3 30.55 -13.72 25.92
N GLN A 4 30.89 -13.36 24.68
CA GLN A 4 31.88 -12.35 24.38
C GLN A 4 31.32 -11.39 23.33
N ILE A 5 31.47 -10.08 23.59
CA ILE A 5 31.21 -9.02 22.63
C ILE A 5 32.51 -8.20 22.47
N ASN A 6 32.91 -7.98 21.22
CA ASN A 6 34.04 -7.15 20.86
C ASN A 6 33.51 -5.96 20.06
N ILE A 7 33.79 -4.74 20.52
CA ILE A 7 33.31 -3.50 19.91
C ILE A 7 34.53 -2.69 19.49
N ASN A 8 34.57 -2.27 18.23
CA ASN A 8 35.64 -1.46 17.67
C ASN A 8 35.06 -0.27 16.87
N ALA A 9 35.93 0.56 16.29
CA ALA A 9 35.50 1.75 15.55
C ALA A 9 34.74 1.41 14.24
N GLU A 10 34.89 0.20 13.73
CA GLU A 10 34.37 -0.27 12.44
C GLU A 10 33.09 -1.10 12.59
N GLY A 11 32.77 -1.56 13.81
CA GLY A 11 31.60 -2.39 14.10
C GLY A 11 31.69 -3.13 15.43
N TRP A 12 30.99 -4.26 15.51
CA TRP A 12 31.02 -5.17 16.65
C TRP A 12 30.85 -6.63 16.21
N GLU A 13 31.45 -7.53 16.97
CA GLU A 13 31.34 -8.97 16.82
C GLU A 13 30.92 -9.57 18.17
N ALA A 14 30.03 -10.55 18.15
CA ALA A 14 29.58 -11.25 19.34
C ALA A 14 29.40 -12.74 19.09
N GLU A 15 29.68 -13.54 20.13
CA GLU A 15 29.42 -14.97 20.17
C GLU A 15 28.28 -15.28 21.16
N GLU A 16 27.42 -16.23 20.79
CA GLU A 16 26.25 -16.67 21.57
C GLU A 16 25.35 -15.50 22.02
N ILE A 17 24.97 -14.66 21.04
CA ILE A 17 24.18 -13.46 21.27
C ILE A 17 22.71 -13.81 21.56
N ARG A 18 22.14 -13.10 22.53
CA ARG A 18 20.72 -13.11 22.87
C ARG A 18 20.24 -11.68 22.97
N VAL A 19 19.19 -11.33 22.21
CA VAL A 19 18.62 -9.99 22.17
C VAL A 19 17.13 -10.10 22.43
N THR A 20 16.64 -9.31 23.38
CA THR A 20 15.21 -9.20 23.66
C THR A 20 14.87 -7.75 24.01
N ASN A 21 13.69 -7.30 23.60
CA ASN A 21 13.06 -6.07 24.07
C ASN A 21 12.05 -6.35 25.20
N ASP A 22 11.91 -7.62 25.61
CA ASP A 22 11.01 -8.07 26.65
C ASP A 22 11.58 -7.75 28.04
N PRO A 23 10.83 -7.04 28.91
CA PRO A 23 11.26 -6.75 30.27
C PRO A 23 11.21 -7.96 31.23
N PHE A 24 10.58 -9.08 30.84
CA PHE A 24 10.42 -10.24 31.71
C PHE A 24 11.67 -11.13 31.80
N SER A 25 11.77 -11.90 32.88
CA SER A 25 12.85 -12.85 33.13
C SER A 25 12.26 -14.16 33.70
N PRO A 26 12.23 -15.26 32.94
CA PRO A 26 12.74 -15.38 31.56
C PRO A 26 11.93 -14.56 30.55
N PRO A 27 12.54 -14.14 29.42
CA PRO A 27 11.83 -13.45 28.36
C PRO A 27 10.92 -14.42 27.59
N GLU A 28 9.75 -13.93 27.19
CA GLU A 28 8.77 -14.61 26.33
C GLU A 28 9.22 -14.59 24.87
N LEU A 29 9.93 -13.53 24.44
CA LEU A 29 10.44 -13.41 23.07
C LEU A 29 11.91 -13.02 23.06
N GLU A 30 12.76 -13.80 22.42
CA GLU A 30 14.16 -13.41 22.20
C GLU A 30 14.71 -13.89 20.86
N PHE A 31 15.59 -13.09 20.27
CA PHE A 31 16.45 -13.50 19.18
C PHE A 31 17.72 -14.14 19.74
N ARG A 32 18.12 -15.29 19.18
CA ARG A 32 19.38 -15.97 19.48
C ARG A 32 20.17 -16.24 18.22
N ALA A 33 21.49 -16.08 18.26
CA ALA A 33 22.40 -16.53 17.20
C ALA A 33 23.72 -17.01 17.78
N ASN A 34 24.42 -17.87 17.03
CA ASN A 34 25.70 -18.43 17.47
C ASN A 34 26.83 -17.40 17.34
N SER A 35 26.80 -16.61 16.26
CA SER A 35 27.69 -15.49 16.05
C SER A 35 26.91 -14.36 15.39
N ALA A 36 27.30 -13.12 15.66
CA ALA A 36 26.79 -11.94 14.97
C ALA A 36 27.92 -10.94 14.77
N ARG A 37 27.95 -10.31 13.60
CA ARG A 37 28.92 -9.30 13.23
C ARG A 37 28.21 -8.17 12.53
N ILE A 38 28.45 -6.94 12.97
CA ILE A 38 28.13 -5.75 12.20
C ILE A 38 29.41 -5.15 11.62
N THR A 39 29.39 -4.77 10.35
CA THR A 39 30.49 -4.10 9.66
C THR A 39 29.97 -2.86 8.95
N ARG A 40 30.70 -1.75 9.03
CA ARG A 40 30.38 -0.57 8.22
C ARG A 40 30.79 -0.80 6.76
N ILE A 41 29.84 -0.66 5.82
CA ILE A 41 30.15 -0.75 4.38
C ILE A 41 30.32 0.65 3.77
N SER A 42 29.57 1.65 4.24
CA SER A 42 29.70 3.05 3.82
C SER A 42 29.31 4.00 4.95
N GLU A 43 29.43 5.31 4.74
CA GLU A 43 29.00 6.33 5.72
C GLU A 43 27.53 6.19 6.13
N PHE A 44 26.69 5.64 5.24
CA PHE A 44 25.25 5.52 5.44
C PHE A 44 24.76 4.08 5.59
N GLN A 45 25.63 3.07 5.50
CA GLN A 45 25.23 1.67 5.50
C GLN A 45 26.11 0.80 6.39
N ASP A 46 25.44 0.03 7.25
CA ASP A 46 26.05 -1.02 8.04
C ASP A 46 25.48 -2.39 7.58
N GLU A 47 26.30 -3.43 7.61
CA GLU A 47 25.92 -4.79 7.32
C GLU A 47 25.94 -5.62 8.59
N LEU A 48 24.82 -6.26 8.90
CA LEU A 48 24.69 -7.21 9.98
C LEU A 48 24.64 -8.62 9.40
N ILE A 49 25.58 -9.47 9.80
CA ILE A 49 25.63 -10.90 9.49
C ILE A 49 25.50 -11.69 10.79
N PHE A 50 24.74 -12.78 10.79
CA PHE A 50 24.68 -13.70 11.92
C PHE A 50 24.55 -15.16 11.47
N GLU A 51 25.00 -16.08 12.31
CA GLU A 51 24.95 -17.51 12.05
C GLU A 51 23.93 -18.22 12.94
N ARG A 52 23.14 -19.11 12.33
CA ARG A 52 22.09 -19.90 13.02
C ARG A 52 21.15 -19.04 13.86
N GLY A 53 20.77 -17.89 13.30
CA GLY A 53 19.78 -17.00 13.89
C GLY A 53 18.44 -17.72 14.06
N ARG A 54 17.79 -17.51 15.19
CA ARG A 54 16.49 -18.07 15.53
C ARG A 54 15.75 -17.13 16.47
N VAL A 55 14.43 -17.09 16.35
CA VAL A 55 13.55 -16.45 17.32
C VAL A 55 13.03 -17.53 18.25
N VAL A 56 13.14 -17.31 19.55
CA VAL A 56 12.70 -18.23 20.59
C VAL A 56 11.51 -17.62 21.32
N PHE A 57 10.45 -18.39 21.44
CA PHE A 57 9.20 -18.06 22.10
C PHE A 57 9.06 -18.92 23.36
N ASP A 58 8.76 -18.28 24.49
CA ASP A 58 8.53 -18.90 25.80
C ASP A 58 9.58 -19.92 26.20
N GLN A 59 10.83 -19.72 25.75
CA GLN A 59 11.95 -20.65 25.91
C GLN A 59 11.75 -22.05 25.28
N GLY A 60 10.58 -22.37 24.73
CA GLY A 60 10.21 -23.71 24.29
C GLY A 60 10.14 -23.89 22.77
N PHE A 61 9.65 -22.88 22.04
CA PHE A 61 9.53 -22.94 20.58
C PHE A 61 10.61 -22.09 19.92
N SER A 62 11.35 -22.67 18.97
CA SER A 62 12.38 -21.94 18.22
C SER A 62 12.09 -21.95 16.72
N LEU A 63 11.95 -20.77 16.15
CA LEU A 63 11.80 -20.57 14.71
C LEU A 63 13.15 -20.15 14.10
N PRO A 64 13.80 -21.00 13.28
CA PRO A 64 15.04 -20.63 12.61
C PRO A 64 14.81 -19.52 11.57
N LEU A 65 15.80 -18.64 11.43
CA LEU A 65 15.78 -17.56 10.47
C LEU A 65 16.52 -17.97 9.20
N PRO A 66 15.83 -18.02 8.04
CA PRO A 66 16.46 -18.40 6.77
C PRO A 66 17.39 -17.31 6.22
N ARG A 67 17.29 -16.08 6.73
CA ARG A 67 18.12 -14.94 6.33
C ARG A 67 19.16 -14.66 7.41
N SER A 68 20.44 -14.63 7.01
CA SER A 68 21.59 -14.38 7.88
C SER A 68 22.24 -13.00 7.67
N ARG A 69 21.85 -12.24 6.65
CA ARG A 69 22.49 -10.97 6.25
C ARG A 69 21.46 -9.84 6.07
N PHE A 70 21.72 -8.72 6.71
CA PHE A 70 20.90 -7.51 6.71
C PHE A 70 21.76 -6.30 6.36
N ILE A 71 21.26 -5.44 5.47
CA ILE A 71 21.88 -4.15 5.18
C ILE A 71 21.00 -3.08 5.84
N LEU A 72 21.61 -2.33 6.75
CA LEU A 72 20.96 -1.33 7.59
C LEU A 72 21.38 0.05 7.09
N ASN A 73 20.40 0.82 6.59
CA ASN A 73 20.65 2.21 6.21
C ASN A 73 20.50 3.12 7.43
N ARG A 74 21.51 3.94 7.73
CA ARG A 74 21.48 4.91 8.84
C ARG A 74 20.44 5.99 8.56
N GLY A 75 19.48 6.15 9.48
CA GLY A 75 18.43 7.16 9.41
C GLY A 75 17.19 6.77 8.59
N GLN A 76 17.20 5.67 7.84
CA GLN A 76 16.03 5.17 7.10
C GLN A 76 15.96 3.65 7.13
N VAL A 77 15.25 3.10 8.11
CA VAL A 77 15.00 1.65 8.15
C VAL A 77 13.70 1.35 7.40
N GLN A 78 13.82 0.75 6.21
CA GLN A 78 12.63 0.28 5.49
C GLN A 78 12.18 -1.06 6.10
N ALA A 79 10.88 -1.22 6.36
CA ALA A 79 10.34 -2.38 7.06
C ALA A 79 10.60 -3.72 6.33
N ASP A 80 10.73 -3.70 5.00
CA ASP A 80 11.12 -4.85 4.17
C ASP A 80 12.57 -5.29 4.41
N GLN A 81 13.46 -4.37 4.76
CA GLN A 81 14.86 -4.67 5.10
C GLN A 81 14.96 -5.45 6.41
N LEU A 82 14.08 -5.20 7.37
CA LEU A 82 14.01 -5.87 8.67
C LEU A 82 13.22 -7.19 8.65
N SER A 83 12.60 -7.54 7.53
CA SER A 83 11.88 -8.82 7.44
C SER A 83 12.83 -9.98 7.69
N LEU A 84 12.50 -10.75 8.73
CA LEU A 84 13.18 -11.98 9.16
C LEU A 84 13.11 -13.08 8.10
N LEU A 85 12.11 -13.00 7.21
CA LEU A 85 11.94 -13.86 6.06
C LEU A 85 12.39 -13.12 4.79
N PRO A 86 13.06 -13.80 3.84
CA PRO A 86 13.41 -13.23 2.54
C PRO A 86 12.17 -12.98 1.66
N SER A 87 11.00 -13.38 2.12
CA SER A 87 9.70 -13.24 1.48
C SER A 87 8.66 -12.68 2.46
N THR A 88 7.75 -11.87 1.93
CA THR A 88 6.51 -11.46 2.58
C THR A 88 5.52 -12.62 2.56
N ILE A 89 4.87 -12.91 3.68
CA ILE A 89 3.75 -13.83 3.75
C ILE A 89 2.47 -13.01 3.80
N GLY A 90 1.46 -13.39 3.02
CA GLY A 90 0.14 -12.77 3.07
C GLY A 90 -0.98 -13.79 2.87
N ILE A 91 -2.22 -13.34 3.07
CA ILE A 91 -3.43 -14.14 2.91
C ILE A 91 -4.41 -13.37 2.02
N ASP A 92 -4.84 -13.99 0.93
CA ASP A 92 -5.87 -13.48 0.02
C ASP A 92 -6.65 -14.65 -0.60
N ASN A 93 -7.84 -14.90 -0.06
CA ASN A 93 -8.71 -16.00 -0.47
C ASN A 93 -9.39 -15.82 -1.83
N ARG A 94 -9.27 -14.65 -2.47
CA ARG A 94 -9.98 -14.36 -3.72
C ARG A 94 -9.08 -14.56 -4.92
N ASP A 95 -8.02 -13.76 -4.99
CA ASP A 95 -7.15 -13.74 -6.17
C ASP A 95 -5.94 -14.64 -6.03
N ARG A 96 -5.57 -15.02 -4.80
CA ARG A 96 -4.36 -15.80 -4.53
C ARG A 96 -4.66 -17.16 -3.88
N GLY A 97 -5.94 -17.49 -3.69
CA GLY A 97 -6.37 -18.77 -3.14
C GLY A 97 -5.93 -19.03 -1.69
N GLY A 98 -5.72 -17.97 -0.91
CA GLY A 98 -5.33 -18.06 0.49
C GLY A 98 -3.91 -17.59 0.73
N ILE A 99 -3.10 -18.42 1.37
CA ILE A 99 -1.73 -18.07 1.76
C ILE A 99 -0.85 -17.89 0.51
N PHE A 100 -0.08 -16.82 0.48
CA PHE A 100 0.92 -16.57 -0.54
C PHE A 100 2.26 -16.09 0.05
N LEU A 101 3.33 -16.37 -0.69
CA LEU A 101 4.69 -15.94 -0.41
C LEU A 101 5.16 -15.04 -1.54
N GLY A 102 5.53 -13.80 -1.24
CA GLY A 102 6.04 -12.84 -2.21
C GLY A 102 7.46 -12.40 -1.90
N ARG A 103 8.32 -12.17 -2.90
CA ARG A 103 9.64 -11.58 -2.67
C ARG A 103 9.83 -10.35 -3.53
N SER A 104 9.87 -9.18 -2.91
CA SER A 104 10.10 -7.94 -3.62
C SER A 104 11.57 -7.77 -4.02
N ILE A 105 11.79 -7.36 -5.26
CA ILE A 105 13.09 -7.08 -5.87
C ILE A 105 13.05 -5.65 -6.38
N ASN A 106 13.94 -4.79 -5.87
CA ASN A 106 14.11 -3.43 -6.38
C ASN A 106 14.97 -3.50 -7.65
N VAL A 107 14.35 -3.40 -8.82
CA VAL A 107 15.01 -3.46 -10.14
C VAL A 107 15.67 -2.12 -10.46
N ILE A 108 14.98 -1.02 -10.14
CA ILE A 108 15.51 0.34 -10.26
C ILE A 108 15.31 1.01 -8.91
N ASN A 109 16.37 1.61 -8.38
CA ASN A 109 16.30 2.44 -7.18
C ASN A 109 17.25 3.64 -7.34
N SER A 110 16.85 4.56 -8.20
CA SER A 110 17.50 5.88 -8.30
C SER A 110 16.71 6.90 -7.48
N GLY A 111 17.35 8.00 -7.08
CA GLY A 111 16.73 9.01 -6.21
C GLY A 111 15.37 9.53 -6.71
N THR A 112 15.12 9.51 -8.02
CA THR A 112 13.85 9.94 -8.63
C THR A 112 12.97 8.79 -9.13
N THR A 113 13.49 7.57 -9.26
CA THR A 113 12.74 6.44 -9.86
C THR A 113 12.97 5.16 -9.07
N ARG A 114 11.88 4.55 -8.63
CA ARG A 114 11.86 3.25 -7.96
C ARG A 114 10.95 2.29 -8.70
N LEU A 115 11.52 1.21 -9.23
CA LEU A 115 10.80 0.10 -9.83
C LEU A 115 11.03 -1.16 -9.00
N ARG A 116 9.95 -1.79 -8.57
CA ARG A 116 9.97 -3.00 -7.76
C ARG A 116 9.13 -4.07 -8.42
N ILE A 117 9.67 -5.28 -8.53
CA ILE A 117 8.96 -6.46 -9.03
C ILE A 117 8.88 -7.47 -7.89
N THR A 118 7.70 -7.99 -7.64
CA THR A 118 7.42 -8.94 -6.56
C THR A 118 6.83 -10.19 -7.18
N PRO A 119 7.65 -11.20 -7.53
CA PRO A 119 7.15 -12.54 -7.75
C PRO A 119 6.43 -13.07 -6.51
N GLU A 120 5.32 -13.78 -6.74
CA GLU A 120 4.48 -14.38 -5.71
C GLU A 120 4.24 -15.87 -6.00
N LEU A 121 4.24 -16.70 -4.96
CA LEU A 121 3.86 -18.11 -4.98
C LEU A 121 2.60 -18.30 -4.12
N TYR A 122 1.59 -18.93 -4.69
CA TYR A 122 0.29 -19.15 -4.07
C TYR A 122 0.22 -20.54 -3.44
N VAL A 123 0.61 -20.62 -2.17
CA VAL A 123 0.65 -21.87 -1.40
C VAL A 123 -0.74 -22.46 -1.23
N GLY A 124 -1.76 -21.63 -1.02
CA GLY A 124 -3.15 -22.12 -0.93
C GLY A 124 -3.60 -22.83 -2.21
N ARG A 125 -3.35 -22.24 -3.38
CA ARG A 125 -3.64 -22.88 -4.68
C ARG A 125 -2.84 -24.15 -4.91
N PHE A 126 -1.58 -24.19 -4.47
CA PHE A 126 -0.75 -25.38 -4.56
C PHE A 126 -1.32 -26.57 -3.76
N LEU A 127 -1.93 -26.31 -2.60
CA LEU A 127 -2.54 -27.35 -1.78
C LEU A 127 -3.88 -27.84 -2.38
N ASP A 128 -4.60 -26.95 -3.06
CA ASP A 128 -5.88 -27.26 -3.71
C ASP A 128 -5.73 -27.87 -5.12
N ASN A 129 -4.66 -27.54 -5.86
CA ASN A 129 -4.40 -28.00 -7.23
C ASN A 129 -3.18 -28.93 -7.33
N ALA A 130 -3.39 -30.14 -7.87
CA ALA A 130 -2.42 -31.24 -7.92
C ALA A 130 -1.16 -31.04 -8.82
N ALA A 131 -0.97 -29.87 -9.44
CA ALA A 131 0.16 -29.60 -10.33
C ALA A 131 1.11 -28.54 -9.75
N ILE A 132 2.16 -29.02 -9.09
CA ILE A 132 3.22 -28.24 -8.42
C ILE A 132 3.79 -27.10 -9.30
N GLY A 133 3.92 -27.34 -10.60
CA GLY A 133 4.51 -26.42 -11.57
C GLY A 133 3.52 -25.59 -12.39
N SER A 134 2.23 -25.60 -12.05
CA SER A 134 1.23 -24.87 -12.84
C SER A 134 1.50 -23.35 -12.80
N PRO A 135 1.56 -22.64 -13.95
CA PRO A 135 1.77 -21.19 -13.99
C PRO A 135 0.76 -20.39 -13.16
N GLU A 136 -0.46 -20.93 -12.96
CA GLU A 136 -1.51 -20.30 -12.16
C GLU A 136 -1.20 -20.19 -10.66
N ASN A 137 -0.23 -20.97 -10.17
CA ASN A 137 0.27 -20.93 -8.79
C ASN A 137 1.27 -19.78 -8.58
N PHE A 138 1.69 -19.12 -9.65
CA PHE A 138 2.64 -18.02 -9.61
C PHE A 138 1.95 -16.70 -9.98
N GLY A 139 2.39 -15.61 -9.36
CA GLY A 139 1.93 -14.27 -9.68
C GLY A 139 3.06 -13.27 -9.72
N VAL A 140 2.76 -12.07 -10.19
CA VAL A 140 3.71 -10.96 -10.17
C VAL A 140 3.00 -9.66 -9.85
N VAL A 141 3.61 -8.87 -8.97
CA VAL A 141 3.23 -7.49 -8.69
C VAL A 141 4.39 -6.56 -9.03
N THR A 142 4.13 -5.61 -9.92
CA THR A 142 5.09 -4.59 -10.32
C THR A 142 4.64 -3.25 -9.78
N SER A 143 5.52 -2.53 -9.10
CA SER A 143 5.27 -1.18 -8.56
C SER A 143 6.32 -0.21 -9.11
N LEU A 144 5.86 0.90 -9.68
CA LEU A 144 6.68 2.02 -10.15
C LEU A 144 6.33 3.28 -9.35
N SER A 145 7.34 3.97 -8.84
CA SER A 145 7.22 5.31 -8.27
C SER A 145 8.27 6.21 -8.92
N ARG A 146 7.86 7.32 -9.53
CA ARG A 146 8.77 8.21 -10.25
C ARG A 146 8.43 9.67 -10.02
N GLN A 147 9.41 10.44 -9.56
CA GLN A 147 9.36 11.90 -9.59
C GLN A 147 9.71 12.37 -11.02
N LEU A 148 8.71 12.85 -11.76
CA LEU A 148 8.86 13.32 -13.14
C LEU A 148 9.41 14.75 -13.20
N GLY A 149 9.25 15.51 -12.12
CA GLY A 149 9.80 16.85 -11.94
C GLY A 149 9.63 17.31 -10.48
N PRO A 150 10.03 18.55 -10.13
CA PRO A 150 9.98 19.04 -8.75
C PRO A 150 8.59 18.94 -8.11
N ASN A 151 7.55 19.11 -8.93
CA ASN A 151 6.16 19.20 -8.51
C ASN A 151 5.28 18.07 -9.04
N THR A 152 5.86 17.04 -9.67
CA THR A 152 5.10 15.99 -10.37
C THR A 152 5.59 14.61 -9.96
N ASN A 153 4.67 13.80 -9.43
CA ASN A 153 4.94 12.43 -9.00
C ASN A 153 3.99 11.44 -9.67
N LEU A 154 4.54 10.34 -10.18
CA LEU A 154 3.84 9.23 -10.80
C LEU A 154 3.97 7.99 -9.92
N ARG A 155 2.86 7.33 -9.64
CA ARG A 155 2.82 5.99 -9.03
C ARG A 155 2.01 5.08 -9.92
N ALA A 156 2.54 3.90 -10.23
CA ALA A 156 1.81 2.88 -10.97
C ALA A 156 2.03 1.51 -10.31
N THR A 157 0.99 0.70 -10.26
CA THR A 157 1.05 -0.69 -9.82
C THR A 157 0.33 -1.56 -10.83
N ALA A 158 0.91 -2.69 -11.18
CA ALA A 158 0.27 -3.72 -11.98
C ALA A 158 0.44 -5.06 -11.27
N SER A 159 -0.60 -5.90 -11.28
CA SER A 159 -0.53 -7.24 -10.71
C SER A 159 -1.22 -8.24 -11.62
N ILE A 160 -0.61 -9.41 -11.77
CA ILE A 160 -1.18 -10.54 -12.49
C ILE A 160 -1.18 -11.72 -11.51
N PRO A 161 -2.34 -12.06 -10.92
CA PRO A 161 -2.46 -13.22 -10.06
C PRO A 161 -2.72 -14.47 -10.88
N GLY A 162 -1.70 -15.33 -10.98
CA GLY A 162 -1.73 -16.54 -11.80
C GLY A 162 -1.17 -16.22 -13.18
N LEU A 163 0.00 -16.76 -13.53
CA LEU A 163 0.68 -16.56 -14.82
C LEU A 163 0.04 -17.40 -15.94
N ASP A 164 -1.27 -17.25 -16.13
CA ASP A 164 -1.96 -17.76 -17.32
C ASP A 164 -1.93 -16.67 -18.38
N LEU A 165 -1.00 -16.80 -19.32
CA LEU A 165 -0.76 -15.82 -20.37
C LEU A 165 -1.89 -15.80 -21.40
N GLU A 166 -2.67 -16.88 -21.53
CA GLU A 166 -3.79 -16.97 -22.46
C GLU A 166 -4.95 -16.08 -21.99
N ASN A 167 -5.17 -15.99 -20.67
CA ASN A 167 -6.23 -15.18 -20.06
C ASN A 167 -5.70 -13.96 -19.30
N ILE A 168 -4.55 -13.41 -19.72
CA ILE A 168 -3.89 -12.31 -19.02
C ILE A 168 -4.77 -11.06 -18.89
N GLY A 169 -5.62 -10.77 -19.88
CA GLY A 169 -6.56 -9.64 -19.85
C GLY A 169 -7.57 -9.73 -18.71
N ASP A 170 -7.93 -10.93 -18.29
CA ASP A 170 -8.87 -11.15 -17.19
C ASP A 170 -8.22 -11.19 -15.81
N ARG A 171 -6.89 -11.31 -15.77
CA ARG A 171 -6.12 -11.41 -14.53
C ARG A 171 -5.38 -10.12 -14.22
N LEU A 172 -5.03 -9.34 -15.25
CA LEU A 172 -4.34 -8.06 -15.08
C LEU A 172 -5.19 -7.10 -14.26
N ARG A 173 -4.58 -6.58 -13.20
CA ARG A 173 -5.06 -5.42 -12.47
C ARG A 173 -4.02 -4.33 -12.57
N ALA A 174 -4.46 -3.10 -12.76
CA ALA A 174 -3.54 -1.98 -12.87
C ALA A 174 -4.12 -0.73 -12.21
N SER A 175 -3.26 0.03 -11.55
CA SER A 175 -3.56 1.36 -11.03
C SER A 175 -2.43 2.31 -11.38
N THR A 176 -2.78 3.51 -11.81
CA THR A 176 -1.85 4.58 -12.12
C THR A 176 -2.38 5.88 -11.53
N ARG A 177 -1.52 6.59 -10.81
CA ARG A 177 -1.82 7.89 -10.22
C ARG A 177 -0.72 8.88 -10.54
N LEU A 178 -1.08 10.00 -11.14
CA LEU A 178 -0.21 11.13 -11.38
C LEU A 178 -0.68 12.30 -10.51
N GLN A 179 0.20 12.84 -9.69
CA GLN A 179 -0.07 14.02 -8.88
C GLN A 179 0.86 15.15 -9.31
N GLN A 180 0.29 16.32 -9.58
CA GLN A 180 1.02 17.52 -9.97
C GLN A 180 0.58 18.70 -9.11
N ASN A 181 1.54 19.42 -8.53
CA ASN A 181 1.28 20.71 -7.89
C ASN A 181 1.29 21.82 -8.96
N LEU A 182 0.16 22.51 -9.09
CA LEU A 182 -0.07 23.63 -10.01
C LEU A 182 -0.15 24.92 -9.19
N GLY A 183 0.99 25.55 -8.94
CA GLY A 183 1.07 26.69 -8.02
C GLY A 183 0.72 26.26 -6.59
N ARG A 184 -0.41 26.74 -6.06
CA ARG A 184 -0.90 26.36 -4.72
C ARG A 184 -1.93 25.23 -4.77
N HIS A 185 -2.33 24.77 -5.94
CA HIS A 185 -3.33 23.72 -6.14
C HIS A 185 -2.66 22.38 -6.40
N THR A 186 -3.40 21.30 -6.17
CA THR A 186 -2.95 19.94 -6.48
C THR A 186 -3.92 19.31 -7.47
N LEU A 187 -3.41 18.91 -8.63
CA LEU A 187 -4.11 18.09 -9.61
C LEU A 187 -3.70 16.63 -9.43
N SER A 188 -4.68 15.76 -9.25
CA SER A 188 -4.50 14.31 -9.17
C SER A 188 -5.25 13.64 -10.31
N LEU A 189 -4.54 12.92 -11.16
CA LEU A 189 -5.10 12.06 -12.20
C LEU A 189 -4.97 10.61 -11.78
N GLU A 190 -6.00 9.82 -12.00
CA GLU A 190 -6.05 8.41 -11.62
C GLU A 190 -6.64 7.57 -12.75
N ALA A 191 -6.04 6.41 -13.00
CA ALA A 191 -6.52 5.40 -13.93
C ALA A 191 -6.43 4.03 -13.26
N LEU A 192 -7.52 3.27 -13.27
CA LEU A 192 -7.66 1.96 -12.63
C LEU A 192 -8.24 0.97 -13.64
N TYR A 193 -7.81 -0.28 -13.53
CA TYR A 193 -8.28 -1.40 -14.33
C TYR A 193 -8.44 -2.64 -13.44
N ARG A 194 -9.64 -3.24 -13.47
CA ARG A 194 -10.06 -4.42 -12.69
C ARG A 194 -9.73 -4.31 -11.20
N ASP A 195 -9.95 -3.11 -10.65
CA ASP A 195 -9.68 -2.81 -9.25
C ASP A 195 -10.97 -2.72 -8.44
N ARG A 196 -10.82 -2.76 -7.12
CA ARG A 196 -11.91 -2.77 -6.17
C ARG A 196 -11.94 -1.43 -5.44
N LEU A 197 -12.93 -0.61 -5.77
CA LEU A 197 -13.11 0.68 -5.13
C LEU A 197 -13.96 0.54 -3.87
N PHE A 198 -13.42 0.96 -2.73
CA PHE A 198 -14.24 1.14 -1.53
C PHE A 198 -15.05 2.42 -1.68
N ASN A 199 -16.34 2.24 -1.65
CA ASN A 199 -17.31 3.31 -1.62
C ASN A 199 -17.88 3.32 -0.19
N GLY A 200 -17.60 4.36 0.59
CA GLY A 200 -17.90 4.46 2.03
C GLY A 200 -19.37 4.23 2.45
N SER A 201 -20.29 4.07 1.51
CA SER A 201 -21.69 3.72 1.72
C SER A 201 -22.03 2.23 1.50
N LEU A 202 -21.45 1.60 0.48
CA LEU A 202 -21.81 0.23 0.02
C LEU A 202 -20.68 -0.78 0.16
N GLY A 203 -19.53 -0.34 0.69
CA GLY A 203 -18.34 -1.15 0.77
C GLY A 203 -17.62 -1.24 -0.57
N PHE A 204 -16.96 -2.37 -0.79
CA PHE A 204 -16.12 -2.59 -1.96
C PHE A 204 -16.93 -2.96 -3.20
N GLN A 205 -16.74 -2.24 -4.30
CA GLN A 205 -17.30 -2.56 -5.62
C GLN A 205 -16.22 -2.92 -6.62
N ASN A 206 -16.49 -3.92 -7.45
CA ASN A 206 -15.60 -4.33 -8.54
C ASN A 206 -15.82 -3.39 -9.73
N VAL A 207 -14.76 -2.71 -10.15
CA VAL A 207 -14.79 -1.78 -11.28
C VAL A 207 -13.91 -2.33 -12.39
N GLN A 208 -14.44 -2.36 -13.62
CA GLN A 208 -13.69 -2.84 -14.77
C GLN A 208 -12.62 -1.84 -15.17
N SER A 209 -12.98 -0.56 -15.27
CA SER A 209 -12.03 0.53 -15.47
C SER A 209 -12.56 1.83 -14.88
N SER A 210 -11.65 2.70 -14.47
CA SER A 210 -11.99 4.05 -14.01
C SER A 210 -10.87 5.00 -14.39
N VAL A 211 -11.22 6.15 -14.96
CA VAL A 211 -10.29 7.26 -15.18
C VAL A 211 -10.88 8.51 -14.56
N GLY A 212 -10.09 9.25 -13.78
CA GLY A 212 -10.56 10.44 -13.09
C GLY A 212 -9.49 11.49 -12.89
N ALA A 213 -9.96 12.70 -12.62
CA ALA A 213 -9.15 13.87 -12.30
C ALA A 213 -9.78 14.60 -11.11
N VAL A 214 -8.94 15.06 -10.20
CA VAL A 214 -9.34 15.83 -9.03
C VAL A 214 -8.39 17.02 -8.87
N LEU A 215 -8.94 18.23 -8.89
CA LEU A 215 -8.26 19.46 -8.54
C LEU A 215 -8.65 19.87 -7.12
N THR A 216 -7.64 20.08 -6.26
CA THR A 216 -7.82 20.49 -4.87
C THR A 216 -7.15 21.84 -4.64
N SER A 217 -7.85 22.75 -3.97
CA SER A 217 -7.33 24.05 -3.60
C SER A 217 -6.49 24.00 -2.32
N PRO A 218 -5.60 24.97 -2.09
CA PRO A 218 -5.06 25.21 -0.76
C PRO A 218 -6.17 25.74 0.17
N VAL A 219 -5.86 25.84 1.46
CA VAL A 219 -6.72 26.58 2.41
C VAL A 219 -6.47 28.07 2.27
N TYR A 220 -7.55 28.84 2.11
CA TYR A 220 -7.55 30.31 2.06
C TYR A 220 -8.26 30.86 3.29
N THR A 221 -7.59 31.73 4.05
CA THR A 221 -8.23 32.47 5.14
C THR A 221 -8.89 33.73 4.57
N LEU A 222 -10.18 33.90 4.82
CA LEU A 222 -11.00 34.98 4.26
C LEU A 222 -10.85 36.26 5.09
N GLY A 223 -9.87 37.10 4.73
CA GLY A 223 -9.57 38.34 5.46
C GLY A 223 -9.33 38.08 6.95
N ASP A 224 -9.81 38.98 7.81
CA ASP A 224 -9.65 38.86 9.27
C ASP A 224 -10.79 38.08 9.95
N THR A 225 -11.63 37.38 9.18
CA THR A 225 -12.81 36.68 9.71
C THR A 225 -12.46 35.40 10.48
N GLY A 226 -11.26 34.86 10.29
CA GLY A 226 -10.86 33.54 10.79
C GLY A 226 -11.57 32.36 10.11
N ILE A 227 -12.27 32.61 8.99
CA ILE A 227 -12.91 31.56 8.18
C ILE A 227 -11.90 31.03 7.18
N ASN A 228 -11.70 29.72 7.19
CA ASN A 228 -10.90 28.97 6.24
C ASN A 228 -11.79 28.41 5.14
N LEU A 229 -11.41 28.66 3.89
CA LEU A 229 -12.05 28.19 2.67
C LEU A 229 -11.14 27.20 1.95
N SER A 230 -11.68 26.07 1.53
CA SER A 230 -11.07 25.22 0.51
C SER A 230 -12.13 24.69 -0.46
N TYR A 231 -11.72 24.25 -1.64
CA TYR A 231 -12.61 23.65 -2.62
C TYR A 231 -11.93 22.51 -3.35
N GLN A 232 -12.77 21.62 -3.88
CA GLN A 232 -12.36 20.47 -4.66
C GLN A 232 -13.27 20.33 -5.86
N LEU A 233 -12.70 20.08 -7.03
CA LEU A 233 -13.41 19.80 -8.27
C LEU A 233 -12.91 18.46 -8.81
N GLY A 234 -13.79 17.61 -9.29
CA GLY A 234 -13.42 16.31 -9.81
C GLY A 234 -14.34 15.82 -10.92
N GLY A 235 -13.75 15.08 -11.85
CA GLY A 235 -14.44 14.35 -12.91
C GLY A 235 -13.97 12.90 -12.92
N GLN A 236 -14.88 11.96 -13.16
CA GLN A 236 -14.57 10.54 -13.22
C GLN A 236 -15.41 9.86 -14.30
N TYR A 237 -14.80 8.96 -15.05
CA TYR A 237 -15.45 8.06 -15.99
C TYR A 237 -15.19 6.63 -15.54
N VAL A 238 -16.26 5.89 -15.22
CA VAL A 238 -16.19 4.56 -14.63
C VAL A 238 -16.95 3.57 -15.49
N THR A 239 -16.34 2.44 -15.79
CA THR A 239 -16.98 1.29 -16.45
C THR A 239 -17.06 0.12 -15.46
N ALA A 240 -18.26 -0.44 -15.30
CA ALA A 240 -18.50 -1.56 -14.38
C ALA A 240 -19.60 -2.49 -14.92
N ASN A 241 -19.70 -3.69 -14.36
CA ASN A 241 -20.78 -4.62 -14.67
C ASN A 241 -22.12 -4.12 -14.12
N THR A 242 -23.16 -4.21 -14.94
CA THR A 242 -24.55 -3.99 -14.55
C THR A 242 -25.34 -5.30 -14.59
N ASP A 243 -26.29 -5.42 -13.67
CA ASP A 243 -27.28 -6.49 -13.53
C ASP A 243 -28.72 -6.02 -13.89
N LEU A 244 -28.87 -4.75 -14.24
CA LEU A 244 -30.14 -4.18 -14.65
C LEU A 244 -30.60 -4.73 -16.01
N ALA A 245 -31.73 -5.44 -16.01
CA ALA A 245 -32.34 -6.07 -17.19
C ALA A 245 -32.47 -5.14 -18.42
N ARG A 246 -32.71 -3.84 -18.22
CA ARG A 246 -32.81 -2.85 -19.31
C ARG A 246 -31.51 -2.60 -20.09
N PHE A 247 -30.37 -3.04 -19.54
CA PHE A 247 -29.03 -2.89 -20.11
C PHE A 247 -28.40 -4.24 -20.44
N LEU A 248 -29.18 -5.32 -20.36
CA LEU A 248 -28.74 -6.68 -20.70
C LEU A 248 -29.35 -7.07 -22.04
N GLU A 249 -28.57 -7.72 -22.90
CA GLU A 249 -29.12 -8.39 -24.07
C GLU A 249 -29.91 -9.63 -23.63
N PRO A 250 -30.94 -10.06 -24.39
CA PRO A 250 -31.69 -11.27 -24.04
C PRO A 250 -30.78 -12.50 -23.92
N GLY A 251 -30.67 -13.06 -22.71
CA GLY A 251 -29.80 -14.21 -22.41
C GLY A 251 -28.52 -13.87 -21.65
N ASP A 252 -28.16 -12.58 -21.56
CA ASP A 252 -27.00 -12.14 -20.78
C ASP A 252 -27.34 -11.91 -19.32
N THR A 253 -26.41 -12.28 -18.44
CA THR A 253 -26.52 -12.07 -17.00
C THR A 253 -25.76 -10.82 -16.51
N ARG A 254 -24.83 -10.30 -17.32
CA ARG A 254 -24.02 -9.10 -17.02
C ARG A 254 -23.60 -8.41 -18.31
N SER A 255 -23.58 -7.08 -18.29
CA SER A 255 -23.02 -6.24 -19.37
C SER A 255 -22.20 -5.10 -18.79
N LEU A 256 -21.27 -4.54 -19.57
CA LEU A 256 -20.45 -3.40 -19.17
C LEU A 256 -21.20 -2.10 -19.46
N ILE A 257 -21.35 -1.27 -18.42
CA ILE A 257 -21.90 0.08 -18.56
C ILE A 257 -20.91 1.12 -18.07
N SER A 258 -20.88 2.26 -18.74
CA SER A 258 -20.04 3.39 -18.39
C SER A 258 -20.85 4.55 -17.82
N LEU A 259 -20.32 5.21 -16.79
CA LEU A 259 -20.87 6.43 -16.21
C LEU A 259 -19.79 7.52 -16.12
N GLY A 260 -20.07 8.68 -16.70
CA GLY A 260 -19.36 9.91 -16.43
C GLY A 260 -19.99 10.67 -15.26
N ARG A 261 -19.15 11.19 -14.36
CA ARG A 261 -19.57 11.99 -13.19
C ARG A 261 -18.69 13.22 -13.07
N PHE A 262 -19.32 14.34 -12.76
CA PHE A 262 -18.67 15.55 -12.27
C PHE A 262 -19.14 15.82 -10.84
N GLN A 263 -18.20 16.19 -9.97
CA GLN A 263 -18.45 16.52 -8.58
C GLN A 263 -17.61 17.72 -8.17
N GLY A 264 -18.18 18.56 -7.32
CA GLY A 264 -17.49 19.70 -6.75
C GLY A 264 -17.97 19.95 -5.33
N GLY A 265 -17.06 20.40 -4.48
CA GLY A 265 -17.34 20.73 -3.09
C GLY A 265 -16.59 21.98 -2.68
N VAL A 266 -17.26 22.80 -1.87
CA VAL A 266 -16.66 23.94 -1.16
C VAL A 266 -16.78 23.64 0.34
N PHE A 267 -15.69 23.86 1.06
CA PHE A 267 -15.56 23.61 2.49
C PHE A 267 -15.23 24.92 3.19
N LEU A 268 -16.04 25.26 4.19
CA LEU A 268 -15.81 26.39 5.07
C LEU A 268 -15.62 25.88 6.50
N SER A 269 -14.59 26.35 7.18
CA SER A 269 -14.36 26.03 8.59
C SER A 269 -13.97 27.28 9.36
N ARG A 270 -14.39 27.34 10.62
CA ARG A 270 -14.00 28.40 11.56
C ARG A 270 -13.79 27.78 12.93
N GLY A 271 -12.67 28.09 13.57
CA GLY A 271 -12.43 27.72 14.97
C GLY A 271 -13.18 28.68 15.89
N PHE A 272 -13.85 28.14 16.90
CA PHE A 272 -14.44 28.93 17.99
C PHE A 272 -13.74 28.52 19.28
N CYS A 273 -13.01 29.44 19.90
CA CYS A 273 -12.46 29.18 21.22
C CYS A 273 -13.42 29.73 22.28
N SER A 274 -13.85 28.87 23.21
CA SER A 274 -14.64 29.28 24.37
C SER A 274 -13.72 29.85 25.45
N GLY A 275 -14.12 30.94 26.11
CA GLY A 275 -13.30 31.69 27.08
C GLY A 275 -13.01 30.97 28.41
N ARG A 276 -13.29 29.67 28.53
CA ARG A 276 -12.82 28.84 29.65
C ARG A 276 -11.92 27.75 29.08
N GLU A 277 -10.64 27.85 29.41
CA GLU A 277 -9.56 26.87 29.21
C GLU A 277 -9.44 26.26 27.81
N LYS A 278 -8.47 26.78 27.03
CA LYS A 278 -7.58 26.12 26.05
C LYS A 278 -8.12 25.03 25.08
N ASP A 279 -9.43 24.83 24.96
CA ASP A 279 -10.03 23.87 24.04
C ASP A 279 -10.71 24.63 22.90
N CYS A 280 -10.03 24.70 21.76
CA CYS A 280 -10.57 25.29 20.55
C CYS A 280 -11.15 24.18 19.66
N LEU A 281 -12.47 24.08 19.60
CA LEU A 281 -13.17 23.08 18.78
C LEU A 281 -13.29 23.56 17.32
N LEU A 282 -12.82 22.74 16.38
CA LEU A 282 -13.03 22.93 14.94
C LEU A 282 -14.46 22.50 14.58
N ARG A 283 -15.27 23.41 14.02
CA ARG A 283 -16.60 23.08 13.49
C ARG A 283 -16.60 23.22 11.96
N LEU A 284 -16.86 22.12 11.25
CA LEU A 284 -17.02 22.10 9.79
C LEU A 284 -18.37 22.73 9.43
N ILE A 285 -18.37 23.83 8.69
CA ILE A 285 -19.59 24.54 8.27
C ILE A 285 -19.87 24.17 6.80
N ARG A 286 -20.59 23.06 6.61
CA ARG A 286 -21.15 22.53 5.35
C ARG A 286 -20.15 22.18 4.22
N ALA A 287 -20.36 21.00 3.63
CA ALA A 287 -19.91 20.64 2.29
C ALA A 287 -21.14 20.68 1.36
N CYS A 288 -21.12 21.51 0.32
CA CYS A 288 -22.18 21.52 -0.70
C CYS A 288 -21.70 20.72 -1.91
N ALA A 289 -22.18 19.49 -2.07
CA ALA A 289 -21.87 18.65 -3.23
C ALA A 289 -22.91 18.87 -4.34
N ILE A 290 -22.51 19.44 -5.47
CA ILE A 290 -23.37 19.49 -6.67
C ILE A 290 -23.28 18.12 -7.35
N ARG A 291 -24.42 17.43 -7.50
CA ARG A 291 -24.48 16.05 -8.03
C ARG A 291 -25.62 15.91 -9.04
N PRO A 292 -25.37 15.51 -10.31
CA PRO A 292 -26.45 15.11 -11.21
C PRO A 292 -27.05 13.76 -10.77
N PRO A 293 -28.36 13.51 -11.03
CA PRO A 293 -29.01 12.27 -10.66
C PRO A 293 -28.36 11.09 -11.41
N PRO A 294 -28.07 9.97 -10.73
CA PRO A 294 -27.36 8.87 -11.36
C PRO A 294 -28.29 7.97 -12.18
N SER A 295 -27.83 7.54 -13.35
CA SER A 295 -28.56 6.67 -14.29
C SER A 295 -28.44 5.16 -13.99
N CYS A 296 -27.56 4.76 -13.06
CA CYS A 296 -27.32 3.36 -12.67
C CYS A 296 -27.12 3.24 -11.13
N PRO A 297 -27.80 2.29 -10.43
CA PRO A 297 -27.69 2.04 -8.99
C PRO A 297 -26.29 1.59 -8.50
N MET A 298 -25.51 0.92 -9.34
CA MET A 298 -24.13 0.56 -9.01
C MET A 298 -23.17 1.75 -9.19
N CYS A 299 -23.37 2.55 -10.25
CA CYS A 299 -22.51 3.69 -10.56
C CYS A 299 -22.84 4.96 -9.75
N SER A 300 -23.90 4.94 -8.94
CA SER A 300 -24.47 6.12 -8.26
C SER A 300 -23.74 6.52 -6.99
N TYR A 301 -22.95 5.64 -6.38
CA TYR A 301 -22.74 5.81 -4.94
C TYR A 301 -21.35 6.11 -4.45
N LEU A 302 -20.29 6.22 -5.27
CA LEU A 302 -18.92 6.56 -4.79
C LEU A 302 -18.92 7.88 -4.01
N GLN A 303 -19.00 7.81 -2.68
CA GLN A 303 -18.96 8.92 -1.75
C GLN A 303 -17.96 8.61 -0.64
N GLY A 304 -16.91 9.41 -0.59
CA GLY A 304 -16.18 9.68 0.63
C GLY A 304 -15.99 11.18 0.70
N CYS A 305 -16.76 11.87 1.53
CA CYS A 305 -16.28 13.12 2.09
C CYS A 305 -15.11 12.73 2.98
N VAL A 306 -13.88 12.88 2.47
CA VAL A 306 -12.69 12.85 3.33
C VAL A 306 -12.73 14.16 4.08
N ALA A 307 -13.15 14.09 5.35
CA ALA A 307 -12.94 15.14 6.33
C ALA A 307 -11.50 15.07 6.84
#